data_AF-A0A6V7IFD1-F1
#
_entry.id   AF-A0A6V7IFD1-F1
#
_cell.length_a   1.000
_cell.length_b   1.000
_cell.length_c   1.000
_cell.angle_alpha   90.00
_cell.angle_beta   90.00
_cell.angle_gamma   90.00
#
_symmetry.space_group_name_H-M   'P 1'
#
loop_
_entity.id
_entity.type
_entity.pdbx_description
1 polymer ?
#
loop_
_entity_poly.entity_id
_entity_poly.type
_entity_poly.pdbx_seq_one_letter_code
_entity_poly.pdbx_strand_id
1 'polypeptide(L)' 'DYRLMTFLRGCKFSLEKCKKKLDMYFTMRGAAPEFFSNRDVTRPEMKELTKL' A
#
# COMPACT_ATOMS: atom_id res chain seq x y z
N ASP A 1 -2.61 14.80 -8.99
CA ASP A 1 -2.68 14.09 -7.71
C ASP A 1 -3.54 12.81 -7.83
N TYR A 2 -2.96 11.73 -8.38
CA TYR A 2 -3.73 10.50 -8.66
C TYR A 2 -3.89 9.57 -7.46
N ARG A 3 -2.92 9.60 -6.53
CA ARG A 3 -2.88 8.68 -5.38
C ARG A 3 -4.03 8.95 -4.41
N LEU A 4 -4.27 10.21 -4.04
CA LEU A 4 -5.35 10.56 -3.13
C LEU A 4 -6.72 10.24 -3.74
N MET A 5 -6.88 10.46 -5.05
CA MET A 5 -8.10 10.10 -5.78
C MET A 5 -8.38 8.60 -5.74
N THR A 6 -7.36 7.74 -5.81
CA THR A 6 -7.53 6.28 -5.65
C THR A 6 -8.02 5.91 -4.25
N PHE A 7 -7.47 6.53 -3.20
CA PHE A 7 -7.92 6.31 -1.82
C PHE A 7 -9.37 6.79 -1.62
N LEU A 8 -9.69 7.99 -2.11
CA LEU A 8 -11.03 8.57 -2.03
C LEU A 8 -12.07 7.71 -2.77
N ARG A 9 -11.75 7.20 -3.97
CA ARG A 9 -12.64 6.31 -4.72
C ARG A 9 -12.93 5.03 -3.93
N GLY A 10 -11.92 4.43 -3.30
CA GLY A 10 -12.09 3.26 -2.43
C GLY A 10 -12.87 3.54 -1.14
N CYS A 11 -12.88 4.80 -0.69
CA CYS A 11 -13.60 5.25 0.50
C CYS A 11 -14.97 5.89 0.17
N LYS A 12 -15.46 5.76 -1.07
CA LYS A 12 -16.70 6.42 -1.55
C LYS A 12 -16.72 7.92 -1.26
N PHE A 13 -15.57 8.58 -1.37
CA PHE A 13 -15.36 10.00 -1.07
C PHE A 13 -15.66 10.43 0.39
N SER A 14 -15.82 9.47 1.31
CA SER A 14 -15.88 9.77 2.74
C SER A 14 -14.50 10.17 3.25
N LEU A 15 -14.36 11.43 3.67
CA LEU A 15 -13.11 11.99 4.18
C LEU A 15 -12.65 11.29 5.46
N GLU A 16 -13.57 10.97 6.37
CA GLU A 16 -13.25 10.26 7.62
C GLU A 16 -12.67 8.87 7.36
N LYS A 17 -13.28 8.11 6.45
CA LYS A 17 -12.79 6.78 6.07
C LYS A 17 -11.47 6.85 5.33
N CYS A 18 -11.31 7.86 4.46
CA CYS A 18 -10.06 8.10 3.74
C CYS A 18 -8.91 8.41 4.71
N LYS A 19 -9.14 9.29 5.69
CA LYS A 19 -8.16 9.64 6.71
C LYS A 19 -7.71 8.42 7.52
N LYS A 20 -8.66 7.64 8.04
CA LYS A 20 -8.34 6.42 8.82
C LYS A 20 -7.55 5.39 7.99
N LYS A 21 -7.88 5.26 6.70
CA LYS A 21 -7.18 4.35 5.78
C LYS A 21 -5.76 4.82 5.47
N LEU A 22 -5.58 6.14 5.29
CA LEU A 22 -4.26 6.76 5.09
C LEU A 22 -3.38 6.61 6.33
N ASP A 23 -3.91 6.92 7.51
CA ASP A 23 -3.19 6.73 8.77
C ASP A 23 -2.71 5.28 8.90
N MET A 24 -3.61 4.31 8.73
CA MET A 24 -3.23 2.90 8.84
C MET A 24 -2.21 2.48 7.79
N TYR A 25 -2.33 2.97 6.55
CA TYR A 25 -1.37 2.70 5.49
C TYR A 25 0.04 3.18 5.85
N PHE A 26 0.17 4.40 6.37
CA PHE A 26 1.46 4.95 6.78
C PHE A 26 1.98 4.33 8.08
N THR A 27 1.10 4.00 9.04
CA THR A 27 1.47 3.26 10.25
C THR A 27 2.06 1.89 9.90
N MET A 28 1.41 1.11 9.03
CA MET A 28 1.92 -0.21 8.63
C MET A 28 3.24 -0.11 7.86
N ARG A 29 3.40 0.92 7.03
CA ARG A 29 4.64 1.23 6.33
C ARG A 29 5.80 1.54 7.28
N GLY A 30 5.54 2.24 8.38
CA GLY A 30 6.54 2.55 9.41
C GLY A 30 6.80 1.39 10.36
N ALA A 31 5.77 0.60 10.71
CA ALA A 31 5.86 -0.51 11.64
C ALA A 31 6.54 -1.75 11.05
N ALA A 32 6.42 -1.97 9.74
CA ALA A 32 6.97 -3.15 9.06
C ALA A 32 7.74 -2.74 7.78
N PRO A 33 8.85 -2.00 7.93
CA PRO A 33 9.62 -1.56 6.78
C PRO A 33 10.19 -2.73 5.97
N GLU A 34 10.40 -3.91 6.57
CA GLU A 34 10.84 -5.13 5.88
C GLU A 34 9.86 -5.63 4.80
N PHE A 35 8.55 -5.44 4.98
CA PHE A 35 7.53 -5.82 3.99
C PHE A 35 7.31 -4.75 2.93
N PHE A 36 7.51 -3.48 3.28
CA PHE A 36 7.16 -2.35 2.42
C PHE A 36 8.35 -1.63 1.78
N SER A 37 9.57 -1.87 2.25
CA SER A 37 10.85 -1.39 1.74
C SER A 37 11.56 -2.56 1.06
N ASN A 38 12.28 -2.31 -0.04
CA ASN A 38 12.87 -3.38 -0.88
C ASN A 38 11.86 -4.34 -1.54
N ARG A 39 10.73 -3.81 -2.03
CA ARG A 39 9.88 -4.52 -3.02
C ARG A 39 10.58 -4.59 -4.38
N ASP A 40 11.68 -5.32 -4.42
CA ASP A 40 12.44 -5.56 -5.63
C ASP A 40 11.90 -6.81 -6.32
N VAL A 41 11.10 -6.59 -7.36
CA VAL A 41 10.41 -7.65 -8.13
C VAL A 41 11.40 -8.54 -8.89
N THR A 42 12.67 -8.13 -8.98
CA THR A 42 13.72 -8.90 -9.67
C THR A 42 14.35 -9.99 -8.80
N ARG A 43 14.07 -10.00 -7.49
CA ARG A 43 14.60 -11.00 -6.56
C ARG A 43 14.10 -12.40 -6.93
N PRO A 44 14.96 -13.43 -6.88
CA PRO A 44 14.60 -14.80 -7.25
C PRO A 44 13.43 -15.33 -6.42
N GLU A 45 13.34 -14.90 -5.17
CA GLU A 45 12.32 -15.26 -4.18
C GLU A 45 10.92 -14.77 -4.58
N MET A 46 10.83 -13.60 -5.22
CA MET A 46 9.55 -13.03 -5.68
C MET A 46 9.15 -13.57 -7.05
N LYS A 47 10.10 -13.91 -7.92
CA LYS A 47 9.83 -14.52 -9.24
C LYS A 47 9.15 -15.88 -9.17
N GLU A 48 9.42 -16.65 -8.10
CA GLU A 48 8.75 -17.93 -7.89
C GLU A 48 7.27 -17.76 -7.51
N LEU A 49 6.91 -16.65 -6.84
CA LEU A 49 5.52 -16.33 -6.49
C LEU A 49 4.69 -15.85 -7.69
N THR A 50 5.32 -15.19 -8.68
CA THR A 50 4.66 -14.66 -9.88
C THR A 50 4.50 -15.67 -11.01
N LYS A 51 5.06 -16.88 -10.87
CA LYS A 51 4.99 -17.94 -11.89
C LYS A 51 3.72 -18.80 -11.82
N LEU A 52 2.75 -18.47 -10.97
CA LEU A 52 1.45 -19.16 -10.93
C LEU A 52 0.50 -18.67 -12.02
#